data_AF-A0A9P7JGJ9-F1
#
_entry.id   AF-A0A9P7JGJ9-F1
#
_cell.length_a   1.000
_cell.length_b   1.000
_cell.length_c   1.000
_cell.angle_alpha   90.00
_cell.angle_beta   90.00
_cell.angle_gamma   90.00
#
_symmetry.space_group_name_H-M   'P 1'
#
loop_
_entity.id
_entity.type
_entity.pdbx_description
1 polymer ?
#
loop_
_entity_poly.entity_id
_entity_poly.type
_entity_poly.pdbx_seq_one_letter_code
_entity_poly.pdbx_strand_id
1 'polypeptide(L)'
;FTNNTSKMKKLAAWDFKDILQCAIPVFEGLFPANHDRVVQSLLYRFAQWHALIKLRMHSGSMVTFLEDTFKKLSQMLWKFQCDTCATFNTTELPKEKAAHQRRFTEQSRTNVTSADLSRPRAKKFNLNTYKFHAMADYARSIRFFGTTDSFTTQMV
;
A
#
# COMPACT_ATOMS: atom_id res chain seq x y z
N PHE A 1 -4.97 3.05 -19.00
CA PHE A 1 -5.40 2.18 -17.88
C PHE A 1 -6.02 0.90 -18.43
N THR A 2 -5.94 -0.21 -17.70
CA THR A 2 -6.67 -1.45 -18.04
C THR A 2 -8.18 -1.25 -17.86
N ASN A 3 -9.01 -2.08 -18.49
CA ASN A 3 -10.48 -2.01 -18.35
C ASN A 3 -10.98 -2.14 -16.90
N ASN A 4 -10.13 -2.63 -15.98
CA ASN A 4 -10.45 -2.69 -14.56
C ASN A 4 -9.17 -2.58 -13.72
N THR A 5 -8.81 -1.35 -13.37
CA THR A 5 -7.64 -1.04 -12.54
C THR A 5 -7.73 -1.66 -11.14
N SER A 6 -8.92 -1.73 -10.53
CA SER A 6 -9.09 -2.27 -9.18
C SER A 6 -8.79 -3.77 -9.06
N LYS A 7 -8.84 -4.52 -10.17
CA LYS A 7 -8.40 -5.92 -10.21
C LYS A 7 -6.89 -6.10 -10.10
N MET A 8 -6.10 -5.07 -10.43
CA MET A 8 -4.63 -5.08 -10.42
C MET A 8 -4.02 -6.32 -11.11
N LYS A 9 -4.56 -6.71 -12.27
CA LYS A 9 -4.09 -7.86 -13.06
C LYS A 9 -3.29 -7.41 -14.28
N LYS A 10 -2.21 -8.15 -14.59
CA LYS A 10 -1.37 -7.93 -15.77
C LYS A 10 -0.81 -6.49 -15.83
N LEU A 11 -0.39 -5.96 -14.69
CA LEU A 11 0.23 -4.64 -14.60
C LEU A 11 1.74 -4.78 -14.80
N ALA A 12 2.29 -3.97 -15.69
CA ALA A 12 3.72 -3.71 -15.77
C ALA A 12 4.13 -2.66 -14.73
N ALA A 13 5.44 -2.50 -14.50
CA ALA A 13 5.95 -1.59 -13.47
C ALA A 13 5.50 -0.13 -13.67
N TRP A 14 5.42 0.33 -14.92
CA TRP A 14 4.94 1.68 -15.25
C TRP A 14 3.45 1.88 -14.94
N ASP A 15 2.61 0.85 -15.07
CA ASP A 15 1.18 0.96 -14.74
C ASP A 15 0.97 1.34 -13.28
N PHE A 16 1.80 0.81 -12.35
CA PHE A 16 1.71 1.18 -10.94
C PHE A 16 2.01 2.65 -10.70
N LYS A 17 2.98 3.22 -11.42
CA LYS A 17 3.31 4.64 -11.33
C LYS A 17 2.13 5.48 -11.80
N ASP A 18 1.54 5.14 -12.93
CA ASP A 18 0.43 5.90 -13.51
C ASP A 18 -0.83 5.81 -12.64
N ILE A 19 -1.11 4.64 -12.07
CA ILE A 19 -2.21 4.45 -11.11
C ILE A 19 -2.01 5.33 -9.87
N LEU A 20 -0.79 5.39 -9.33
CA LEU A 20 -0.48 6.25 -8.17
C LEU A 20 -0.66 7.73 -8.49
N GLN A 21 -0.28 8.18 -9.68
CA GLN A 21 -0.43 9.57 -10.11
C GLN A 21 -1.89 9.98 -10.25
N CYS A 22 -2.76 9.06 -10.68
CA CYS A 22 -4.18 9.33 -10.88
C CYS A 22 -5.07 8.94 -9.69
N ALA A 23 -4.50 8.45 -8.59
CA ALA A 23 -5.31 7.92 -7.48
C ALA A 23 -6.15 8.99 -6.78
N ILE A 24 -5.56 10.16 -6.47
CA ILE A 24 -6.21 11.22 -5.67
C ILE A 24 -7.62 11.58 -6.19
N PRO A 25 -7.80 12.00 -7.46
CA PRO A 25 -9.13 12.38 -7.97
C PRO A 25 -10.10 11.20 -8.05
N VAL A 26 -9.61 9.95 -8.20
CA VAL A 26 -10.47 8.76 -8.26
C VAL A 26 -11.14 8.46 -6.92
N PHE A 27 -10.49 8.84 -5.81
CA PHE A 27 -11.01 8.65 -4.47
C PHE A 27 -11.79 9.86 -3.94
N GLU A 28 -11.92 10.94 -4.71
CA GLU A 28 -12.53 12.19 -4.25
C GLU A 28 -14.05 12.02 -4.11
N GLY A 29 -14.59 12.29 -2.92
CA GLY A 29 -16.02 12.13 -2.63
C GLY A 29 -16.50 10.69 -2.60
N LEU A 30 -15.58 9.70 -2.60
CA LEU A 30 -15.95 8.28 -2.57
C LEU A 30 -16.43 7.84 -1.18
N PHE A 31 -15.94 8.50 -0.13
CA PHE A 31 -16.24 8.15 1.26
C PHE A 31 -17.12 9.21 1.93
N PRO A 32 -17.76 8.88 3.07
CA PRO A 32 -18.39 9.89 3.92
C PRO A 32 -17.37 10.96 4.32
N ALA A 33 -17.82 12.22 4.44
CA ALA A 33 -16.96 13.40 4.57
C ALA A 33 -15.84 13.26 5.63
N ASN A 34 -16.12 12.63 6.77
CA ASN A 34 -15.13 12.41 7.84
C ASN A 34 -13.96 11.52 7.41
N HIS A 35 -14.22 10.52 6.57
CA HIS A 35 -13.22 9.56 6.10
C HIS A 35 -12.61 9.96 4.75
N ASP A 36 -13.37 10.65 3.90
CA ASP A 36 -12.91 11.12 2.59
C ASP A 36 -11.69 12.02 2.74
N ARG A 37 -11.76 13.02 3.64
CA ARG A 37 -10.63 13.90 3.95
C ARG A 37 -9.40 13.13 4.44
N VAL A 38 -9.59 12.08 5.25
CA VAL A 38 -8.48 11.26 5.76
C VAL A 38 -7.83 10.49 4.62
N VAL A 39 -8.63 9.86 3.74
CA VAL A 39 -8.13 9.10 2.58
C VAL A 39 -7.42 10.03 1.60
N GLN A 40 -8.02 11.17 1.25
CA GLN A 40 -7.43 12.17 0.36
C GLN A 40 -6.10 12.69 0.89
N SER A 41 -6.06 13.06 2.17
CA SER A 41 -4.82 13.54 2.80
C SER A 41 -3.75 12.45 2.81
N LEU A 42 -4.14 11.19 3.06
CA LEU A 42 -3.23 10.05 3.07
C LEU A 42 -2.65 9.78 1.67
N LEU A 43 -3.48 9.79 0.63
CA LEU A 43 -3.04 9.64 -0.76
C LEU A 43 -2.07 10.75 -1.18
N TYR A 44 -2.39 12.01 -0.85
CA TYR A 44 -1.48 13.13 -1.07
C TYR A 44 -0.13 12.91 -0.38
N ARG A 45 -0.14 12.49 0.90
CA ARG A 45 1.10 12.26 1.65
C ARG A 45 1.91 11.10 1.08
N PHE A 46 1.26 10.03 0.62
CA PHE A 46 1.92 8.95 -0.11
C PHE A 46 2.56 9.44 -1.41
N ALA A 47 1.84 10.24 -2.20
CA ALA A 47 2.36 10.82 -3.44
C ALA A 47 3.56 11.72 -3.18
N GLN A 48 3.51 12.56 -2.14
CA GLN A 48 4.64 13.40 -1.73
C GLN A 48 5.85 12.56 -1.30
N TRP A 49 5.66 11.58 -0.42
CA TRP A 49 6.73 10.69 0.01
C TRP A 49 7.35 9.94 -1.19
N HIS A 50 6.51 9.40 -2.08
CA HIS A 50 6.95 8.71 -3.28
C HIS A 50 7.73 9.62 -4.24
N ALA A 51 7.27 10.86 -4.43
CA ALA A 51 7.98 11.85 -5.24
C ALA A 51 9.37 12.15 -4.66
N LEU A 52 9.47 12.31 -3.32
CA LEU A 52 10.73 12.58 -2.65
C LEU A 52 11.73 11.43 -2.78
N ILE A 53 11.32 10.18 -2.56
CA ILE A 53 12.25 9.03 -2.68
C ILE A 53 12.75 8.78 -4.12
N LYS A 54 12.01 9.29 -5.12
CA LYS A 54 12.29 9.11 -6.55
C LYS A 54 13.08 10.27 -7.16
N LEU A 55 13.48 11.25 -6.36
CA LEU A 55 14.35 12.33 -6.85
C LEU A 55 15.68 11.74 -7.36
N ARG A 56 16.15 12.26 -8.50
CA ARG A 56 17.45 11.87 -9.10
C ARG A 56 18.65 12.54 -8.44
N MET A 57 18.39 13.44 -7.51
CA MET A 57 19.42 14.13 -6.75
C MET A 57 18.83 14.51 -5.39
N HIS A 58 19.57 14.20 -4.33
CA HIS A 58 19.19 14.55 -2.97
C HIS A 58 20.21 15.51 -2.37
N SER A 59 19.72 16.60 -1.78
CA SER A 59 20.50 17.40 -0.83
C SER A 59 20.19 16.96 0.60
N GLY A 60 21.05 17.30 1.56
CA GLY A 60 20.80 16.98 2.98
C GLY A 60 19.43 17.47 3.46
N SER A 61 19.03 18.67 3.04
CA SER A 61 17.70 19.24 3.34
C SER A 61 16.54 18.41 2.78
N MET A 62 16.67 17.85 1.57
CA MET A 62 15.63 17.01 0.96
C MET A 62 15.49 15.67 1.70
N VAL A 63 16.60 15.11 2.18
CA VAL A 63 16.56 13.87 2.97
C VAL A 63 15.90 14.12 4.32
N THR A 64 16.22 15.23 5.00
CA THR A 64 15.51 15.62 6.24
C THR A 64 14.01 15.83 5.98
N PHE A 65 13.66 16.49 4.86
CA PHE A 65 12.27 16.68 4.47
C PHE A 65 11.54 15.35 4.17
N LEU A 66 12.24 14.37 3.59
CA LEU A 66 11.72 13.01 3.40
C LEU A 66 11.43 12.32 4.74
N GLU A 67 12.32 12.43 5.72
CA GLU A 67 12.10 11.87 7.07
C GLU A 67 10.88 12.48 7.75
N ASP A 68 10.75 13.81 7.71
CA ASP A 68 9.61 14.49 8.29
C ASP A 68 8.30 14.19 7.57
N THR A 69 8.36 14.04 6.24
CA THR A 69 7.23 13.58 5.44
C THR A 69 6.81 12.16 5.84
N PHE A 70 7.77 11.26 6.06
CA PHE A 70 7.49 9.90 6.51
C PHE A 70 6.90 9.85 7.93
N LYS A 71 7.40 10.67 8.87
CA LYS A 71 6.82 10.78 10.23
C LYS A 71 5.34 11.22 10.18
N LYS A 72 5.02 12.20 9.33
CA LYS A 72 3.64 12.64 9.12
C LYS A 72 2.80 11.53 8.47
N LEU A 73 3.37 10.83 7.48
CA LEU A 73 2.70 9.72 6.81
C LEU A 73 2.37 8.57 7.78
N SER A 74 3.30 8.20 8.66
CA SER A 74 3.10 7.11 9.61
C SER A 74 2.02 7.44 10.65
N GLN A 75 1.97 8.69 11.13
CA GLN A 75 0.88 9.17 11.99
C GLN A 75 -0.48 9.10 11.29
N MET A 76 -0.54 9.50 10.02
CA MET A 76 -1.77 9.44 9.23
C MET A 76 -2.21 8.01 8.93
N LEU A 77 -1.26 7.11 8.68
CA LEU A 77 -1.51 5.68 8.51
C LEU A 77 -2.08 5.04 9.78
N TRP A 78 -1.53 5.38 10.95
CA TRP A 78 -2.04 4.94 12.23
C TRP A 78 -3.47 5.45 12.45
N LYS A 79 -3.72 6.74 12.22
CA LYS A 79 -5.06 7.33 12.31
C LYS A 79 -6.05 6.67 11.34
N PHE A 80 -5.64 6.41 10.11
CA PHE A 80 -6.46 5.70 9.12
C PHE A 80 -6.82 4.28 9.60
N GLN A 81 -5.88 3.56 10.23
CA GLN A 81 -6.13 2.25 10.80
C GLN A 81 -7.12 2.29 11.98
N CYS A 82 -6.93 3.23 12.90
CA CYS A 82 -7.74 3.36 14.12
C CYS A 82 -9.15 3.88 13.84
N ASP A 83 -9.29 4.90 13.00
CA ASP A 83 -10.56 5.61 12.83
C ASP A 83 -11.32 5.08 11.61
N THR A 84 -10.68 5.12 10.44
CA THR A 84 -11.34 4.76 9.18
C THR A 84 -11.53 3.25 9.08
N CYS A 85 -10.46 2.45 9.19
CA CYS A 85 -10.58 1.00 9.05
C CYS A 85 -11.44 0.34 10.15
N ALA A 86 -11.57 0.95 11.34
CA ALA A 86 -12.46 0.43 12.37
C ALA A 86 -13.95 0.62 12.02
N THR A 87 -14.28 1.63 11.21
CA THR A 87 -15.65 1.94 10.80
C THR A 87 -16.14 1.05 9.65
N PHE A 88 -15.23 0.58 8.78
CA PHE A 88 -15.58 -0.23 7.62
C PHE A 88 -15.32 -1.72 7.83
N ASN A 89 -16.36 -2.53 7.69
CA ASN A 89 -16.24 -3.99 7.71
C ASN A 89 -15.76 -4.49 6.34
N THR A 90 -14.47 -4.73 6.21
CA THR A 90 -13.87 -5.30 5.00
C THR A 90 -13.69 -6.82 5.11
N THR A 91 -13.96 -7.53 4.02
CA THR A 91 -13.76 -8.99 3.92
C THR A 91 -12.84 -9.32 2.76
N GLU A 92 -12.32 -10.55 2.75
CA GLU A 92 -11.52 -11.07 1.63
C GLU A 92 -12.22 -10.89 0.28
N LEU A 93 -11.43 -10.54 -0.72
CA LEU A 93 -11.88 -10.54 -2.11
C LEU A 93 -12.20 -11.97 -2.56
N PRO A 94 -13.11 -12.18 -3.54
CA PRO A 94 -13.43 -13.52 -4.04
C PRO A 94 -12.20 -14.32 -4.48
N LYS A 95 -11.19 -13.64 -5.05
CA LYS A 95 -9.92 -14.26 -5.46
C LYS A 95 -9.07 -14.69 -4.26
N GLU A 96 -9.01 -13.90 -3.20
CA GLU A 96 -8.27 -14.23 -1.97
C GLU A 96 -8.92 -15.43 -1.28
N LYS A 97 -10.25 -15.42 -1.16
CA LYS A 97 -11.04 -16.54 -0.65
C LYS A 97 -10.77 -17.83 -1.44
N ALA A 98 -10.81 -17.77 -2.78
CA ALA A 98 -10.53 -18.93 -3.63
C ALA A 98 -9.08 -19.44 -3.46
N ALA A 99 -8.11 -18.53 -3.35
CA ALA A 99 -6.71 -18.90 -3.10
C ALA A 99 -6.52 -19.53 -1.72
N HIS A 100 -7.21 -19.01 -0.69
CA HIS A 100 -7.22 -19.57 0.65
C HIS A 100 -7.80 -20.99 0.66
N GLN A 101 -8.96 -21.20 0.00
CA GLN A 101 -9.57 -22.52 -0.13
C GLN A 101 -8.65 -23.53 -0.81
N ARG A 102 -7.97 -23.14 -1.90
CA ARG A 102 -7.00 -24.02 -2.60
C ARG A 102 -5.84 -24.46 -1.69
N ARG A 103 -5.22 -23.51 -0.98
CA ARG A 103 -4.15 -23.82 -0.03
C ARG A 103 -4.62 -24.74 1.08
N PHE A 104 -5.86 -24.54 1.54
CA PHE A 104 -6.46 -25.41 2.54
C PHE A 104 -6.67 -26.83 2.00
N THR A 105 -7.22 -26.99 0.79
CA THR A 105 -7.39 -28.31 0.16
C THR A 105 -6.06 -29.02 -0.11
N GLU A 106 -4.99 -28.27 -0.40
CA GLU A 106 -3.64 -28.82 -0.58
C GLU A 106 -2.99 -29.24 0.75
N GLN A 107 -3.34 -28.58 1.86
CA GLN A 107 -2.77 -28.85 3.19
C GLN A 107 -3.61 -29.83 4.04
N SER A 108 -4.88 -30.05 3.72
CA SER A 108 -5.82 -30.79 4.57
C SER A 108 -5.98 -32.24 4.14
N ARG A 109 -5.26 -33.12 4.84
CA ARG A 109 -5.65 -34.52 5.11
C ARG A 109 -6.51 -34.66 6.37
N THR A 110 -6.98 -33.55 6.96
CA THR A 110 -7.57 -33.53 8.31
C THR A 110 -8.93 -32.80 8.36
N ASN A 111 -9.85 -33.40 9.10
CA ASN A 111 -11.28 -33.11 9.21
C ASN A 111 -11.63 -31.74 9.83
N VAL A 112 -11.44 -30.64 9.09
CA VAL A 112 -12.07 -29.36 9.43
C VAL A 112 -13.34 -29.21 8.60
N THR A 113 -14.45 -28.92 9.29
CA THR A 113 -15.81 -28.86 8.73
C THR A 113 -15.92 -27.83 7.61
N SER A 114 -16.38 -28.29 6.44
CA SER A 114 -16.45 -27.55 5.16
C SER A 114 -17.20 -26.20 5.22
N ALA A 115 -18.02 -25.98 6.25
CA ALA A 115 -18.81 -24.77 6.43
C ALA A 115 -17.97 -23.52 6.76
N ASP A 116 -16.90 -23.67 7.55
CA ASP A 116 -16.07 -22.54 8.02
C ASP A 116 -15.12 -22.03 6.91
N LEU A 117 -14.83 -22.89 5.91
CA LEU A 117 -14.04 -22.56 4.72
C LEU A 117 -14.84 -21.79 3.66
N SER A 118 -16.17 -21.80 3.75
CA SER A 118 -17.05 -21.15 2.79
C SER A 118 -17.29 -19.67 3.10
N ARG A 119 -17.01 -19.19 4.33
CA ARG A 119 -17.27 -17.79 4.66
C ARG A 119 -16.07 -16.91 4.30
N PRO A 120 -16.27 -15.74 3.64
CA PRO A 120 -15.21 -14.75 3.48
C PRO A 120 -14.69 -14.32 4.85
N ARG A 121 -13.37 -14.34 5.05
CA ARG A 121 -12.79 -13.89 6.32
C ARG A 121 -12.79 -12.38 6.41
N ALA A 122 -12.95 -11.85 7.62
CA ALA A 122 -12.76 -10.42 7.87
C ALA A 122 -11.29 -10.05 7.59
N LYS A 123 -11.09 -8.97 6.83
CA LYS A 123 -9.77 -8.48 6.47
C LYS A 123 -9.58 -7.10 7.07
N LYS A 124 -8.57 -6.94 7.95
CA LYS A 124 -8.20 -5.63 8.49
C LYS A 124 -6.92 -5.13 7.86
N PHE A 125 -6.78 -3.80 7.80
CA PHE A 125 -5.54 -3.16 7.40
C PHE A 125 -4.44 -3.46 8.42
N ASN A 126 -3.29 -3.95 7.94
CA ASN A 126 -2.16 -4.36 8.77
C ASN A 126 -0.95 -3.47 8.49
N LEU A 127 -0.59 -2.63 9.47
CA LEU A 127 0.61 -1.80 9.42
C LEU A 127 1.90 -2.54 9.80
N ASN A 128 1.80 -3.68 10.49
CA ASN A 128 2.94 -4.49 10.90
C ASN A 128 3.40 -5.40 9.76
N THR A 129 3.72 -4.80 8.62
CA THR A 129 4.31 -5.50 7.48
C THR A 129 5.65 -4.88 7.14
N TYR A 130 6.56 -5.72 6.62
CA TYR A 130 7.89 -5.27 6.19
C TYR A 130 7.84 -4.02 5.30
N LYS A 131 6.82 -3.91 4.44
CA LYS A 131 6.67 -2.77 3.52
C LYS A 131 6.66 -1.43 4.27
N PHE A 132 5.88 -1.30 5.35
CA PHE A 132 5.80 -0.05 6.10
C PHE A 132 7.05 0.24 6.92
N HIS A 133 7.71 -0.80 7.44
CA HIS A 133 8.98 -0.64 8.17
C HIS A 133 10.11 -0.20 7.23
N ALA A 134 10.22 -0.85 6.07
CA ALA A 134 11.23 -0.54 5.05
C ALA A 134 11.09 0.89 4.50
N MET A 135 9.89 1.49 4.53
CA MET A 135 9.68 2.88 4.12
C MET A 135 10.49 3.88 4.96
N ALA A 136 10.72 3.58 6.24
CA ALA A 136 11.54 4.41 7.13
C ALA A 136 13.03 4.39 6.75
N ASP A 137 13.49 3.27 6.21
CA ASP A 137 14.89 3.04 5.89
C ASP A 137 15.34 3.78 4.63
N TYR A 138 14.42 4.26 3.78
CA TYR A 138 14.76 4.97 2.54
C TYR A 138 15.64 6.19 2.80
N ALA A 139 15.32 7.01 3.80
CA ALA A 139 16.12 8.21 4.09
C ALA A 139 17.54 7.84 4.49
N ARG A 140 17.69 6.80 5.34
CA ARG A 140 18.99 6.27 5.74
C ARG A 140 19.75 5.72 4.53
N SER A 141 19.12 4.88 3.72
CA SER A 141 19.72 4.29 2.52
C SER A 141 20.17 5.35 1.53
N ILE A 142 19.38 6.42 1.34
CA ILE A 142 19.73 7.53 0.45
C ILE A 142 20.98 8.28 0.94
N ARG A 143 21.17 8.44 2.26
CA ARG A 143 22.39 9.07 2.81
C ARG A 143 23.65 8.24 2.56
N PHE A 144 23.55 6.92 2.69
CA PHE A 144 24.71 6.04 2.58
C PHE A 144 25.05 5.65 1.15
N PHE A 145 24.03 5.44 0.31
CA PHE A 145 24.18 4.81 -1.00
C PHE A 145 23.73 5.70 -2.17
N GLY A 146 23.17 6.88 -1.91
CA GLY A 146 22.66 7.76 -2.94
C GLY A 146 21.25 7.39 -3.43
N THR A 147 20.91 7.84 -4.64
CA THR A 147 19.54 7.79 -5.18
C THR A 147 19.07 6.36 -5.46
N THR A 148 17.75 6.13 -5.34
CA THR A 148 17.17 4.78 -5.53
C THR A 148 17.00 4.38 -7.00
N ASP A 149 17.32 5.27 -7.94
CA ASP A 149 17.16 5.06 -9.39
C ASP A 149 18.29 4.24 -10.02
N SER A 150 19.43 4.11 -9.33
CA SER A 150 20.65 3.52 -9.88
C SER A 150 20.86 2.04 -9.52
N PHE A 151 19.94 1.41 -8.78
CA PHE A 151 20.05 0.01 -8.34
C PHE A 151 19.49 -1.03 -9.32
N THR A 152 19.37 -0.72 -10.61
CA THR A 152 18.94 -1.75 -11.57
C THR A 152 20.05 -2.77 -11.78
N THR A 153 19.85 -3.98 -11.30
CA THR A 153 20.72 -5.15 -11.56
C THR A 153 20.36 -5.84 -12.87
N GLN A 154 19.59 -5.20 -13.75
CA GLN A 154 19.36 -5.72 -15.08
C GLN A 154 20.66 -5.59 -15.87
N MET A 155 21.41 -6.71 -15.97
CA MET A 155 22.45 -6.83 -16.99
C MET A 155 21.77 -6.65 -18.34
N VAL A 156 22.23 -5.66 -19.11
CA VAL A 156 21.92 -5.51 -20.54
C VAL A 156 22.54 -6.68 -21.29
#